data_AF-A0A134AFQ9-F1
#
_entry.id   AF-A0A134AFQ9-F1
#
_cell.length_a   1.000
_cell.length_b   1.000
_cell.length_c   1.000
_cell.angle_alpha   90.00
_cell.angle_beta   90.00
_cell.angle_gamma   90.00
#
_symmetry.space_group_name_H-M   'P 1'
#
loop_
_entity.id
_entity.type
_entity.pdbx_description
1 polymer ?
#
loop_
_entity_poly.entity_id
_entity_poly.type
_entity_poly.pdbx_seq_one_letter_code
_entity_poly.pdbx_strand_id
1 'polypeptide(L)' 'MYKEVINELERKMSKSIEAYETELTTVRAGRANPAILDQFTVDYYGTETP' A
#
# COMPACT_ATOMS: atom_id res chain seq x y z
N MET A 1 -22.75 22.93 -0.15
CA MET A 1 -21.89 23.46 -1.23
C MET A 1 -20.41 23.58 -0.86
N TYR A 2 -19.95 24.47 0.04
CA TYR A 2 -18.50 24.57 0.32
C TYR A 2 -17.94 23.42 1.17
N LYS A 3 -18.72 22.90 2.12
CA LYS A 3 -18.33 21.74 2.97
C LYS A 3 -18.11 20.45 2.18
N GLU A 4 -18.90 20.20 1.14
CA GLU A 4 -18.77 18.98 0.34
C GLU A 4 -17.47 18.98 -0.46
N VAL A 5 -17.09 20.14 -1.01
CA VAL A 5 -15.82 20.31 -1.74
C VAL A 5 -14.63 20.12 -0.81
N ILE A 6 -14.70 20.66 0.42
CA ILE A 6 -13.64 20.46 1.43
C ILE A 6 -13.53 18.97 1.79
N ASN A 7 -14.64 18.30 2.07
CA ASN A 7 -14.63 16.87 2.39
C ASN A 7 -14.10 16.00 1.23
N GLU A 8 -14.39 16.37 -0.02
CA GLU A 8 -13.86 15.67 -1.20
C GLU A 8 -12.35 15.86 -1.33
N LEU A 9 -11.85 17.08 -1.10
CA LEU A 9 -10.43 17.40 -1.10
C LEU A 9 -9.68 16.68 0.02
N GLU A 10 -10.21 16.67 1.24
CA GLU A 10 -9.65 15.92 2.36
C GLU A 10 -9.53 14.43 2.02
N ARG A 11 -10.58 13.82 1.46
CA ARG A 11 -10.54 12.43 0.99
C ARG A 11 -9.45 12.18 -0.05
N LYS A 12 -9.28 13.09 -1.01
CA LYS A 12 -8.23 12.97 -2.04
C LYS A 12 -6.84 13.06 -1.41
N MET A 13 -6.65 13.98 -0.45
CA MET A 13 -5.38 14.12 0.27
C MET A 13 -5.06 12.88 1.10
N SER A 14 -6.03 12.35 1.86
CA SER A 14 -5.85 11.12 2.64
C SER A 14 -5.46 9.93 1.74
N LYS A 15 -6.11 9.79 0.58
CA LYS A 15 -5.78 8.72 -0.38
C LYS A 15 -4.35 8.84 -0.93
N SER A 16 -3.88 10.06 -1.18
CA SER A 16 -2.50 10.29 -1.63
C SER A 16 -1.47 9.93 -0.55
N ILE A 17 -1.78 10.23 0.71
CA ILE A 17 -0.92 9.85 1.85
C ILE A 17 -0.87 8.33 2.00
N GLU A 18 -2.01 7.66 1.95
CA GLU A 18 -2.10 6.20 2.06
C GLU A 18 -1.34 5.48 0.93
N ALA A 19 -1.44 5.99 -0.31
CA ALA A 19 -0.66 5.48 -1.44
C ALA A 19 0.85 5.66 -1.21
N TYR A 20 1.28 6.82 -0.71
CA TYR A 20 2.68 7.09 -0.41
C TYR A 20 3.22 6.22 0.74
N GLU A 21 2.43 6.01 1.80
CA GLU A 21 2.79 5.08 2.88
C GLU A 21 2.92 3.64 2.37
N THR A 22 2.01 3.20 1.49
CA THR A 22 2.08 1.89 0.85
C THR A 22 3.37 1.74 0.04
N GLU A 23 3.71 2.74 -0.80
CA GLU A 23 4.98 2.74 -1.52
C GLU A 23 6.18 2.68 -0.58
N LEU A 24 6.17 3.45 0.52
CA LEU A 24 7.24 3.41 1.51
C LEU A 24 7.42 2.04 2.19
N THR A 25 6.36 1.26 2.40
CA THR A 25 6.50 -0.11 2.94
C THR A 25 7.25 -1.04 1.99
N THR A 26 7.12 -0.82 0.68
CA THR A 26 7.85 -1.59 -0.35
C THR A 26 9.30 -1.11 -0.53
N VAL A 27 9.63 0.11 -0.10
CA VAL A 27 10.98 0.67 -0.20
C VAL A 27 11.88 0.05 0.87
N ARG A 28 12.91 -0.68 0.42
CA ARG A 28 13.96 -1.30 1.25
C ARG A 28 14.81 -0.24 1.96
N ALA A 29 14.37 0.25 3.10
CA ALA A 29 15.12 1.19 3.96
C ALA A 29 16.17 0.52 4.88
N GLY A 30 16.61 -0.71 4.58
CA GLY A 30 17.62 -1.43 5.37
C GLY A 30 17.14 -2.06 6.68
N ARG A 31 15.89 -1.81 7.11
CA ARG A 31 15.18 -2.67 8.07
C ARG A 31 14.51 -3.81 7.31
N ALA A 32 14.69 -5.04 7.78
CA ALA A 32 14.00 -6.20 7.22
C ALA A 32 12.49 -6.01 7.40
N ASN A 33 11.79 -5.67 6.32
CA ASN A 33 10.34 -5.63 6.28
C ASN A 33 9.85 -7.02 5.79
N PRO A 34 9.15 -7.81 6.62
CA PRO A 34 8.61 -9.10 6.21
C PRO A 34 7.60 -9.00 5.05
N ALA A 35 7.01 -7.82 4.82
CA ALA A 35 6.12 -7.56 3.68
C ALA A 35 6.80 -7.66 2.30
N ILE A 36 8.14 -7.76 2.25
CA ILE A 36 8.87 -8.04 0.99
C ILE A 36 8.62 -9.49 0.54
N LEU A 37 8.37 -10.41 1.47
CA LEU A 37 8.10 -11.82 1.16
C LEU A 37 6.68 -12.03 0.60
N ASP A 38 5.74 -11.12 0.89
CA ASP A 38 4.36 -11.15 0.34
C ASP A 38 4.32 -10.94 -1.19
N GLN A 39 5.41 -10.44 -1.80
CA GLN A 39 5.51 -10.34 -3.26
C GLN A 39 5.96 -11.64 -3.94
N PHE A 40 6.42 -12.63 -3.18
CA PHE A 40 6.85 -13.92 -3.70
C PHE A 40 5.81 -14.98 -3.37
N THR A 41 4.85 -15.16 -4.27
CA THR A 41 4.00 -16.36 -4.27
C THR A 41 4.88 -17.57 -4.57
N VAL A 42 5.05 -18.44 -3.57
CA VAL A 42 5.77 -19.72 -3.75
C VAL A 42 4.79 -20.72 -4.36
N ASP A 43 5.10 -21.21 -5.55
CA ASP A 43 4.37 -22.33 -6.16
C ASP A 43 4.53 -23.59 -5.30
N TYR A 44 3.56 -23.85 -4.43
CA TYR A 44 3.49 -25.09 -3.68
C TYR A 44 2.68 -26.10 -4.50
N TYR A 45 3.38 -27.04 -5.14
CA TYR A 45 2.77 -28.15 -5.90
C TYR A 45 1.72 -27.71 -6.93
N GLY A 46 2.01 -26.67 -7.72
CA GLY A 46 1.17 -26.25 -8.85
C GLY A 46 -0.10 -25.48 -8.49
N THR A 47 -0.18 -24.95 -7.26
CA THR A 47 -1.25 -24.02 -6.86
C THR A 47 -0.64 -22.78 -6.24
N GLU A 48 -0.85 -21.61 -6.89
CA GLU A 48 -0.45 -20.31 -6.36
C GLU A 48 -1.23 -20.04 -5.06
N THR A 49 -0.52 -20.04 -3.93
CA THR A 49 -1.10 -19.66 -2.64
C THR A 49 -0.57 -18.27 -2.28
N PRO A 50 -1.42 -17.29 -1.90
CA PRO A 50 -1.03 -15.90 -1.65
C PRO A 50 0.02 -15.73 -0.57
#